data_AF-A0AAW5ZQ21-F1
#
_entry.id   AF-A0AAW5ZQ21-F1
#
_cell.length_a   1.000
_cell.length_b   1.000
_cell.length_c   1.000
_cell.angle_alpha   90.00
_cell.angle_beta   90.00
_cell.angle_gamma   90.00
#
_symmetry.space_group_name_H-M   'P 1'
#
loop_
_entity.id
_entity.type
_entity.pdbx_description
1 polymer ?
#
loop_
_entity_poly.entity_id
_entity_poly.type
_entity_poly.pdbx_seq_one_letter_code
_entity_poly.pdbx_strand_id
1 'polypeptide(L)'
;MKAKKSLSYEEMNALPLYEQAIARENERHRARLKEIEHMRAALRMLDAERPAIKAAGQELYAEHISRAPFSGPLTYSPMFLGPGLLAALLLNKWKVTERGAGAYPYHTLKKGRLQLRVACLHVDTLEKAEALAFPDRPGNGVSL
;
A
#
# COMPACT_ATOMS: atom_id res chain seq x y z
N MET A 1 19.16 22.44 -12.82
CA MET A 1 18.22 22.53 -13.97
C MET A 1 16.99 23.30 -13.52
N LYS A 2 16.58 24.37 -14.23
CA LYS A 2 15.32 25.07 -13.92
C LYS A 2 14.16 24.11 -14.16
N ALA A 3 13.27 23.95 -13.17
CA ALA A 3 12.07 23.14 -13.34
C ALA A 3 11.21 23.75 -14.45
N LYS A 4 11.06 23.05 -15.59
CA LYS A 4 10.12 23.46 -16.64
C LYS A 4 8.71 23.56 -16.02
N LYS A 5 8.08 24.73 -16.19
CA LYS A 5 6.70 25.01 -15.76
C LYS A 5 5.78 23.91 -16.31
N SER A 6 4.85 23.40 -15.51
CA SER A 6 3.86 22.43 -15.98
C SER A 6 3.02 23.06 -17.10
N LEU A 7 2.78 22.32 -18.17
CA LEU A 7 1.88 22.75 -19.24
C LEU A 7 0.44 22.79 -18.69
N SER A 8 -0.34 23.75 -19.13
CA SER A 8 -1.79 23.77 -18.92
C SER A 8 -2.46 22.63 -19.68
N TYR A 9 -3.73 22.36 -19.35
CA TYR A 9 -4.52 21.33 -20.02
C TYR A 9 -4.67 21.59 -21.52
N GLU A 10 -4.92 22.84 -21.91
CA GLU A 10 -5.05 23.25 -23.31
C GLU A 10 -3.73 23.12 -24.07
N GLU A 11 -2.61 23.54 -23.45
CA GLU A 11 -1.27 23.38 -24.03
C GLU A 11 -0.90 21.90 -24.20
N MET A 12 -1.32 21.02 -23.29
CA MET A 12 -1.05 19.59 -23.37
C MET A 12 -1.84 18.92 -24.50
N ASN A 13 -3.12 19.27 -24.65
CA ASN A 13 -3.96 18.70 -25.71
C ASN A 13 -3.55 19.16 -27.12
N ALA A 14 -2.87 20.31 -27.23
CA ALA A 14 -2.34 20.81 -28.50
C ALA A 14 -1.08 20.06 -28.98
N LEU A 15 -0.41 19.26 -28.12
CA LEU A 15 0.78 18.50 -28.49
C LEU A 15 0.46 17.22 -29.28
N PRO A 16 1.37 16.73 -30.13
CA PRO A 16 1.29 15.37 -30.67
C PRO A 16 1.29 14.31 -29.57
N LEU A 17 0.65 13.15 -29.80
CA LEU A 17 0.47 12.10 -28.79
C LEU A 17 1.78 11.63 -28.12
N TYR A 18 2.87 11.51 -28.89
CA TYR A 18 4.18 11.13 -28.34
C TYR A 18 4.66 12.17 -27.30
N GLU A 19 4.57 13.45 -27.63
CA GLU A 19 4.98 14.55 -26.73
C GLU A 19 4.06 14.64 -25.51
N GLN A 20 2.76 14.38 -25.68
CA GLN A 20 1.82 14.27 -24.55
C GLN A 20 2.26 13.18 -23.56
N ALA A 21 2.63 12.00 -24.07
CA ALA A 21 3.06 10.87 -23.23
C ALA A 21 4.32 11.22 -22.42
N ILE A 22 5.33 11.82 -23.07
CA ILE A 22 6.56 12.28 -22.40
C ILE A 22 6.25 13.37 -21.35
N ALA A 23 5.39 14.33 -21.68
CA ALA A 23 5.01 15.39 -20.74
C ALA A 23 4.32 14.83 -19.49
N ARG A 24 3.36 13.92 -19.67
CA ARG A 24 2.65 13.26 -18.56
C ARG A 24 3.58 12.39 -17.71
N GLU A 25 4.53 11.68 -18.31
CA GLU A 25 5.48 10.88 -17.55
C GLU A 25 6.39 11.75 -16.67
N ASN A 26 6.87 12.86 -17.21
CA ASN A 26 7.67 13.83 -16.46
C ASN A 26 6.88 14.46 -15.30
N GLU A 27 5.59 14.74 -15.50
CA GLU A 27 4.71 15.21 -14.43
C GLU A 27 4.50 14.13 -13.37
N ARG A 28 4.19 12.90 -13.77
CA ARG A 28 4.04 11.74 -12.89
C ARG A 28 5.29 11.52 -12.05
N HIS A 29 6.48 11.56 -12.67
CA HIS A 29 7.74 11.41 -11.97
C HIS A 29 7.95 12.50 -10.90
N ARG A 30 7.68 13.77 -11.24
CA ARG A 30 7.76 14.88 -10.27
C ARG A 30 6.77 14.74 -9.13
N ALA A 31 5.53 14.33 -9.42
CA ALA A 31 4.51 14.07 -8.41
C ALA A 31 4.93 12.91 -7.50
N ARG A 32 5.48 11.84 -8.08
CA ARG A 32 5.96 10.67 -7.34
C ARG A 32 7.12 11.00 -6.41
N LEU A 33 8.09 11.82 -6.83
CA LEU A 33 9.17 12.27 -5.96
C LEU A 33 8.63 13.05 -4.75
N LYS A 34 7.69 13.97 -4.96
CA LYS A 34 7.03 14.69 -3.86
C LYS A 34 6.27 13.75 -2.94
N GLU A 35 5.57 12.77 -3.48
CA GLU A 35 4.84 11.77 -2.71
C GLU A 35 5.79 10.97 -1.81
N ILE A 36 6.90 10.47 -2.36
CA ILE A 36 7.94 9.75 -1.60
C ILE A 36 8.48 10.61 -0.46
N GLU A 37 8.71 11.90 -0.70
CA GLU A 37 9.16 12.81 0.33
C GLU A 37 8.15 12.98 1.48
N HIS A 38 6.86 13.06 1.18
CA HIS A 38 5.82 13.06 2.21
C HIS A 38 5.74 11.73 2.98
N MET A 39 6.05 10.61 2.31
CA MET A 39 6.03 9.29 2.94
C MET A 39 7.30 8.98 3.75
N ARG A 40 8.33 9.83 3.72
CA ARG A 40 9.67 9.58 4.27
C ARG A 40 9.66 9.00 5.70
N ALA A 41 8.89 9.59 6.61
CA ALA A 41 8.83 9.13 7.99
C ALA A 41 8.18 7.73 8.12
N ALA A 42 7.06 7.52 7.43
CA ALA A 42 6.37 6.23 7.43
C ALA A 42 7.19 5.13 6.75
N LEU A 43 7.91 5.46 5.67
CA LEU A 43 8.82 4.52 4.99
C LEU A 43 9.96 4.08 5.91
N ARG A 44 10.55 4.99 6.69
CA ARG A 44 11.58 4.63 7.69
C ARG A 44 11.04 3.73 8.79
N MET A 45 9.82 3.98 9.27
CA MET A 45 9.17 3.10 10.25
C MET A 45 8.88 1.72 9.66
N LEU A 46 8.42 1.66 8.41
CA LEU A 46 8.16 0.40 7.72
C LEU A 46 9.45 -0.38 7.46
N ASP A 47 10.55 0.30 7.13
CA ASP A 47 11.86 -0.31 6.93
C ASP A 47 12.38 -1.00 8.20
N ALA A 48 12.15 -0.39 9.38
CA ALA A 48 12.45 -1.01 10.66
C ALA A 48 11.65 -2.30 10.95
N GLU A 49 10.48 -2.47 10.33
CA GLU A 49 9.62 -3.66 10.46
C GLU A 49 9.95 -4.75 9.43
N ARG A 50 10.67 -4.41 8.34
CA ARG A 50 11.00 -5.37 7.26
C ARG A 50 11.73 -6.62 7.75
N PRO A 51 12.69 -6.58 8.69
CA PRO A 51 13.34 -7.80 9.16
C PRO A 51 12.38 -8.80 9.79
N ALA A 52 11.41 -8.32 10.58
CA ALA A 52 10.42 -9.17 11.22
C ALA A 52 9.40 -9.75 10.22
N ILE A 53 9.02 -8.96 9.20
CA ILE A 53 8.15 -9.44 8.11
C ILE A 53 8.89 -10.50 7.27
N LYS A 54 10.19 -10.28 7.00
CA LYS A 54 11.07 -11.25 6.30
C LYS A 54 11.27 -12.54 7.08
N ALA A 55 11.43 -12.46 8.40
CA ALA A 55 11.51 -13.64 9.26
C ALA A 55 10.22 -14.48 9.22
N ALA A 56 9.06 -13.86 8.93
CA ALA A 56 7.80 -14.54 8.68
C ALA A 56 7.62 -15.01 7.22
N GLY A 57 8.70 -15.00 6.42
CA GLY A 57 8.71 -15.52 5.05
C GLY A 57 8.06 -14.60 4.01
N GLN A 58 7.89 -13.31 4.30
CA GLN A 58 7.26 -12.34 3.40
C GLN A 58 8.18 -11.15 3.13
N GLU A 59 8.11 -10.56 1.95
CA GLU A 59 8.92 -9.39 1.60
C GLU A 59 8.06 -8.20 1.18
N LEU A 60 8.56 -6.99 1.47
CA LEU A 60 7.97 -5.74 1.00
C LEU A 60 8.90 -5.09 -0.02
N TYR A 61 8.32 -4.71 -1.16
CA TYR A 61 8.99 -4.03 -2.25
C TYR A 61 8.46 -2.60 -2.40
N ALA A 62 9.38 -1.65 -2.58
CA ALA A 62 9.06 -0.23 -2.64
C ALA A 62 8.19 0.14 -3.85
N GLU A 63 8.28 -0.61 -4.95
CA GLU A 63 7.46 -0.42 -6.16
C GLU A 63 5.95 -0.61 -5.91
N HIS A 64 5.57 -1.36 -4.87
CA HIS A 64 4.17 -1.59 -4.51
C HIS A 64 3.68 -0.63 -3.43
N ILE A 65 4.53 0.28 -2.94
CA ILE A 65 4.19 1.23 -1.88
C ILE A 65 3.80 2.56 -2.49
N SER A 66 2.58 3.00 -2.17
CA SER A 66 2.06 4.33 -2.49
C SER A 66 1.48 4.97 -1.25
N ARG A 67 1.10 6.23 -1.35
CA ARG A 67 0.30 6.89 -0.33
C ARG A 67 -1.17 6.68 -0.65
N ALA A 68 -1.98 6.36 0.35
CA ALA A 68 -3.42 6.41 0.18
C ALA A 68 -3.86 7.85 -0.19
N PRO A 69 -5.00 8.01 -0.90
CA PRO A 69 -5.57 9.32 -1.18
C PRO A 69 -5.74 10.18 0.08
N PHE A 70 -5.79 11.51 -0.10
CA PHE A 70 -6.06 12.48 0.97
C PHE A 70 -5.15 12.35 2.19
N SER A 71 -3.84 12.24 1.94
CA SER A 71 -2.81 12.17 2.98
C SER A 71 -2.85 10.94 3.91
N GLY A 72 -3.55 9.89 3.51
CA GLY A 72 -3.76 8.68 4.29
C GLY A 72 -2.52 7.79 4.49
N PRO A 73 -2.70 6.57 5.04
CA PRO A 73 -1.63 5.64 5.36
C PRO A 73 -0.84 5.20 4.12
N LEU A 74 0.30 4.53 4.35
CA LEU A 74 0.97 3.81 3.26
C LEU A 74 0.00 2.75 2.71
N THR A 75 -0.06 2.61 1.40
CA THR A 75 -0.79 1.55 0.71
C THR A 75 0.21 0.60 0.09
N TYR A 76 0.11 -0.69 0.40
CA TYR A 76 0.84 -1.77 -0.24
C TYR A 76 -0.11 -2.52 -1.17
N SER A 77 0.19 -2.49 -2.46
CA SER A 77 -0.69 -3.04 -3.50
C SER A 77 0.12 -3.80 -4.56
N PRO A 78 0.61 -5.00 -4.24
CA PRO A 78 1.19 -5.87 -5.25
C PRO A 78 0.09 -6.48 -6.12
N MET A 79 0.46 -6.90 -7.33
CA MET A 79 -0.47 -7.49 -8.28
C MET A 79 -1.07 -8.82 -7.77
N PHE A 80 -0.33 -9.56 -6.94
CA PHE A 80 -0.73 -10.84 -6.37
C PHE A 80 -0.44 -10.88 -4.88
N LEU A 81 -1.44 -10.59 -4.05
CA LEU A 81 -1.32 -10.80 -2.60
C LEU A 81 -2.19 -11.98 -2.15
N GLY A 82 -1.54 -13.03 -1.68
CA GLY A 82 -2.19 -14.06 -0.87
C GLY A 82 -2.29 -13.63 0.60
N PRO A 83 -2.94 -14.44 1.46
CA PRO A 83 -3.11 -14.13 2.88
C PRO A 83 -1.79 -14.07 3.67
N GLY A 84 -0.68 -14.53 3.10
CA GLY A 84 0.63 -14.64 3.76
C GLY A 84 1.16 -13.32 4.34
N LEU A 85 1.09 -12.21 3.59
CA LEU A 85 1.57 -10.92 4.11
C LEU A 85 0.72 -10.44 5.29
N LEU A 86 -0.60 -10.53 5.18
CA LEU A 86 -1.49 -10.17 6.28
C LEU A 86 -1.20 -11.04 7.51
N ALA A 87 -1.00 -12.34 7.33
CA ALA A 87 -0.65 -13.26 8.42
C ALA A 87 0.69 -12.86 9.07
N ALA A 88 1.72 -12.55 8.27
CA ALA A 88 3.01 -12.09 8.76
C ALA A 88 2.91 -10.78 9.57
N LEU A 89 2.08 -9.84 9.12
CA LEU A 89 1.82 -8.60 9.86
C LEU A 89 1.13 -8.89 11.19
N LEU A 90 0.09 -9.75 11.20
CA LEU A 90 -0.63 -10.16 12.40
C LEU A 90 0.29 -10.86 13.42
N LEU A 91 1.11 -11.81 12.97
CA LEU A 91 2.13 -12.49 13.78
C LEU A 91 3.13 -11.49 14.39
N ASN A 92 3.47 -10.44 13.64
CA ASN A 92 4.33 -9.36 14.10
C ASN A 92 3.57 -8.24 14.87
N LYS A 93 2.45 -8.59 15.51
CA LYS A 93 1.67 -7.74 16.42
C LYS A 93 1.06 -6.48 15.76
N TRP A 94 0.89 -6.49 14.43
CA TRP A 94 0.06 -5.48 13.78
C TRP A 94 -1.42 -5.78 14.07
N LYS A 95 -2.20 -4.72 14.28
CA LYS A 95 -3.63 -4.83 14.58
C LYS A 95 -4.44 -4.35 13.39
N VAL A 96 -5.47 -5.11 13.01
CA VAL A 96 -6.46 -4.65 12.03
C VAL A 96 -7.24 -3.50 12.64
N THR A 97 -7.28 -2.35 11.97
CA THR A 97 -8.06 -1.17 12.37
C THR A 97 -9.23 -0.91 11.44
N GLU A 98 -9.20 -1.46 10.23
CA GLU A 98 -10.26 -1.33 9.24
C GLU A 98 -10.33 -2.60 8.40
N ARG A 99 -11.53 -3.19 8.30
CA ARG A 99 -11.80 -4.32 7.42
C ARG A 99 -12.44 -3.79 6.14
N GLY A 100 -11.71 -3.84 5.04
CA GLY A 100 -12.25 -3.51 3.72
C GLY A 100 -13.34 -4.47 3.30
N ALA A 101 -14.27 -3.98 2.49
CA ALA A 101 -15.36 -4.76 1.91
C ALA A 101 -15.30 -4.69 0.37
N GLY A 102 -16.08 -5.55 -0.29
CA GLY A 102 -16.17 -5.63 -1.75
C GLY A 102 -15.28 -6.69 -2.37
N ALA A 103 -15.26 -6.75 -3.71
CA ALA A 103 -14.52 -7.77 -4.47
C ALA A 103 -12.99 -7.67 -4.30
N TYR A 104 -12.49 -6.43 -4.10
CA TYR A 104 -11.06 -6.13 -3.93
C TYR A 104 -10.88 -5.29 -2.66
N PRO A 105 -10.97 -5.90 -1.48
CA PRO A 105 -10.96 -5.14 -0.24
C PRO A 105 -9.56 -4.59 0.05
N TYR A 106 -9.54 -3.49 0.79
CA TYR A 106 -8.33 -2.97 1.41
C TYR A 106 -8.45 -3.07 2.92
N HIS A 107 -7.54 -3.78 3.57
CA HIS A 107 -7.51 -3.86 5.03
C HIS A 107 -6.44 -2.91 5.57
N THR A 108 -6.80 -2.12 6.59
CA THR A 108 -5.84 -1.23 7.25
C THR A 108 -5.34 -1.89 8.53
N LEU A 109 -4.03 -1.99 8.66
CA LEU A 109 -3.34 -2.52 9.84
C LEU A 109 -2.46 -1.43 10.46
N LYS A 110 -2.29 -1.49 11.77
CA LYS A 110 -1.53 -0.53 12.55
C LYS A 110 -0.54 -1.19 13.50
N LYS A 111 0.65 -0.60 13.62
CA LYS A 111 1.63 -0.90 14.66
C LYS A 111 2.25 0.41 15.19
N GLY A 112 1.99 0.72 16.46
CA GLY A 112 2.37 2.02 17.04
C GLY A 112 1.74 3.18 16.27
N ARG A 113 2.57 4.05 15.68
CA ARG A 113 2.12 5.18 14.84
C ARG A 113 2.05 4.84 13.35
N LEU A 114 2.58 3.69 12.93
CA LEU A 114 2.59 3.27 11.53
C LEU A 114 1.26 2.61 11.16
N GLN A 115 0.71 3.03 10.03
CA GLN A 115 -0.47 2.42 9.42
C GLN A 115 -0.14 1.97 8.00
N LEU A 116 -0.59 0.78 7.65
CA LEU A 116 -0.41 0.16 6.34
C LEU A 116 -1.76 -0.37 5.86
N ARG A 117 -2.20 0.17 4.73
CA ARG A 117 -3.37 -0.30 3.99
C ARG A 117 -2.91 -1.33 2.97
N VAL A 118 -3.49 -2.52 2.99
CA VAL A 118 -3.05 -3.64 2.16
C VAL A 118 -4.18 -4.01 1.19
N ALA A 119 -3.90 -3.92 -0.11
CA ALA A 119 -4.84 -4.34 -1.15
C ALA A 119 -4.91 -5.87 -1.18
N CYS A 120 -6.12 -6.42 -1.30
CA CYS A 120 -6.36 -7.86 -1.36
C CYS A 120 -7.19 -8.21 -2.59
N LEU A 121 -6.92 -9.40 -3.15
CA LEU A 121 -7.60 -9.89 -4.35
C LEU A 121 -8.96 -10.55 -4.06
N HIS A 122 -9.16 -11.02 -2.83
CA HIS A 122 -10.35 -11.77 -2.45
C HIS A 122 -10.90 -11.26 -1.12
N VAL A 123 -12.24 -11.29 -1.00
CA VAL A 123 -12.95 -10.87 0.21
C VAL A 123 -12.52 -11.65 1.45
N ASP A 124 -12.18 -12.93 1.29
CA ASP A 124 -11.83 -13.85 2.38
C ASP A 124 -10.33 -13.85 2.76
N THR A 125 -9.55 -12.93 2.17
CA THR A 125 -8.08 -12.91 2.35
C THR A 125 -7.71 -12.63 3.81
N LEU A 126 -8.46 -11.77 4.50
CA LEU A 126 -8.19 -11.44 5.90
C LEU A 126 -8.55 -12.61 6.82
N GLU A 127 -9.69 -13.28 6.61
CA GLU A 127 -10.09 -14.46 7.38
C GLU A 127 -9.07 -15.58 7.25
N LYS A 128 -8.60 -15.84 6.02
CA LYS A 128 -7.52 -16.81 5.76
C LYS A 128 -6.23 -16.40 6.47
N ALA A 129 -5.89 -15.12 6.47
CA ALA A 129 -4.70 -14.63 7.16
C ALA A 129 -4.80 -14.78 8.69
N GLU A 130 -5.99 -14.55 9.25
CA GLU A 130 -6.26 -14.75 10.69
C GLU A 130 -6.14 -16.23 11.07
N ALA A 131 -6.66 -17.14 10.24
CA ALA A 131 -6.51 -18.59 10.45
C ALA A 131 -5.05 -19.05 10.36
N LEU A 132 -4.26 -18.47 9.45
CA LEU A 132 -2.82 -18.76 9.35
C LEU A 132 -2.03 -18.22 10.54
N ALA A 133 -2.36 -17.03 11.03
CA ALA A 133 -1.65 -16.40 12.13
C ALA A 133 -2.04 -16.95 13.51
N PHE A 134 -3.28 -17.43 13.66
CA PHE A 134 -3.85 -17.88 14.92
C PHE A 134 -4.67 -19.17 14.71
N PRO A 135 -4.02 -20.31 14.42
CA PRO A 135 -4.72 -21.57 14.12
C PRO A 135 -5.59 -22.06 15.29
N ASP A 136 -5.24 -21.69 16.53
CA ASP A 136 -5.97 -22.09 17.74
C ASP A 136 -7.14 -21.16 18.10
N ARG A 137 -7.36 -20.08 17.33
CA ARG A 137 -8.56 -19.26 17.50
C ARG A 137 -9.70 -19.89 16.70
N PRO A 138 -10.87 -20.15 17.33
CA PRO A 138 -12.04 -20.55 16.55
C PRO A 138 -12.29 -19.48 15.49
N GLY A 139 -12.42 -19.91 14.23
CA GLY A 139 -12.72 -19.01 13.13
C GLY A 139 -14.03 -18.30 13.45
N ASN A 140 -13.96 -17.02 13.84
CA ASN A 140 -15.14 -16.25 14.17
C ASN A 140 -15.88 -15.89 12.88
N GLY A 141 -16.63 -16.85 12.37
CA GLY A 141 -17.78 -16.65 11.50
C GLY A 141 -19.05 -16.28 12.28
N VAL A 142 -18.93 -15.72 13.50
CA VAL A 142 -20.11 -15.34 14.31
C VAL A 142 -19.84 -14.03 15.04
N SER A 143 -20.68 -13.05 14.74
CA SER A 143 -20.86 -11.82 15.52
C SER A 143 -21.39 -12.16 16.91
N LEU A 144 -20.81 -11.58 17.97
CA LEU A 144 -21.49 -11.11 19.18
C LEU A 144 -20.69 -9.93 19.76
#